data_AF-A0AAW0UB76-F1
#
_entry.id   AF-A0AAW0UB76-F1
#
_cell.length_a   1.000
_cell.length_b   1.000
_cell.length_c   1.000
_cell.angle_alpha   90.00
_cell.angle_beta   90.00
_cell.angle_gamma   90.00
#
_symmetry.space_group_name_H-M   'P 1'
#
loop_
_entity.id
_entity.type
_entity.pdbx_description
1 polymer ?
#
loop_
_entity_poly.entity_id
_entity_poly.type
_entity_poly.pdbx_seq_one_letter_code
_entity_poly.pdbx_strand_id
1 'polypeptide(L)'
;MGARPCVVLVVMVVVATVRWGQAFNVLPVGLRSFSGPPGSQFGFSVALWKDVKNVKRVVVGAPSGNQTWANITFPLGAAYLCEPHLGTTDDDDDQGGGGGACHVQPNLTPENDSIYTRRLLSFYRYTLEHYGMALGQTLVAEKGEGTKMMVCSPRYPEYFRDNYIVNNGMCYVMQDPTDVAAVKPPYNKAFKTSLTGYSVASAEDNIVMGGPMAIHGCGLVINCVKGRCGPFTTKFETGNTDKETISKKKACSDTYQGWAVQLARFGGPSNPLTIAASSPKTRNYKGQISFFPVQMKSWQDPLHVIEGEETGVLFGYALASP
;
A
#
# COMPACT_ATOMS: atom_id res chain seq x y z
N MET A 1 -21.99 -62.14 20.30
CA MET A 1 -21.16 -61.07 20.91
C MET A 1 -20.72 -60.10 19.83
N GLY A 2 -21.61 -59.17 19.47
CA GLY A 2 -21.37 -58.13 18.48
C GLY A 2 -21.19 -56.80 19.19
N ALA A 3 -19.99 -56.22 19.11
CA ALA A 3 -19.71 -54.86 19.53
C ALA A 3 -18.31 -54.44 19.03
N ARG A 4 -18.09 -54.39 17.70
CA ARG A 4 -16.80 -53.88 17.15
C ARG A 4 -16.85 -52.97 15.90
N PRO A 5 -17.98 -52.66 15.23
CA PRO A 5 -17.95 -51.68 14.13
C PRO A 5 -18.00 -50.23 14.62
N CYS A 6 -18.64 -49.95 15.77
CA CYS A 6 -18.84 -48.58 16.25
C CYS A 6 -17.55 -47.92 16.76
N VAL A 7 -16.70 -48.69 17.47
CA VAL A 7 -15.44 -48.18 18.02
C VAL A 7 -14.43 -47.82 16.93
N VAL A 8 -14.36 -48.64 15.86
CA VAL A 8 -13.46 -48.39 14.73
C VAL A 8 -13.87 -47.13 13.96
N LEU A 9 -15.18 -46.90 13.80
CA LEU A 9 -15.70 -45.72 13.11
C LEU A 9 -15.44 -44.43 13.92
N VAL A 10 -15.60 -44.48 15.24
CA VAL A 10 -15.30 -43.36 16.13
C VAL A 10 -13.80 -43.02 16.11
N VAL A 11 -12.92 -44.03 16.15
CA VAL A 11 -11.46 -43.82 16.08
C VAL A 11 -11.05 -43.23 14.73
N MET A 12 -11.62 -43.70 13.61
CA MET A 12 -11.36 -43.12 12.28
C MET A 12 -11.82 -41.67 12.17
N VAL A 13 -13.01 -41.35 12.69
CA VAL A 13 -13.55 -39.97 12.71
C VAL A 13 -12.69 -39.07 13.59
N VAL A 14 -12.23 -39.54 14.76
CA VAL A 14 -11.35 -38.78 15.66
C VAL A 14 -9.96 -38.55 15.05
N VAL A 15 -9.37 -39.56 14.38
CA VAL A 15 -8.07 -39.39 13.71
C VAL A 15 -8.18 -38.47 12.49
N ALA A 16 -9.29 -38.52 11.75
CA ALA A 16 -9.55 -37.62 10.62
C ALA A 16 -9.75 -36.17 11.07
N THR A 17 -10.44 -35.92 12.19
CA THR A 17 -10.65 -34.56 12.72
C THR A 17 -9.40 -33.98 13.38
N VAL A 18 -8.54 -34.80 14.01
CA VAL A 18 -7.28 -34.35 14.61
C VAL A 18 -6.25 -33.91 13.55
N ARG A 19 -6.30 -34.45 12.32
CA ARG A 19 -5.41 -34.03 11.22
C ARG A 19 -5.82 -32.75 10.50
N TRP A 20 -7.03 -32.25 10.73
CA TRP A 20 -7.55 -31.06 10.05
C TRP A 20 -7.23 -29.74 10.78
N GLY A 21 -6.63 -29.80 11.98
CA GLY A 21 -6.36 -28.64 12.81
C GLY A 21 -4.91 -28.17 12.91
N GLN A 22 -3.95 -28.80 12.21
CA GLN A 22 -2.55 -28.38 12.27
C GLN A 22 -2.22 -27.38 11.16
N ALA A 23 -1.78 -26.18 11.55
CA ALA A 23 -1.03 -25.32 10.67
C ALA A 23 0.15 -26.13 10.11
N PHE A 24 0.16 -26.40 8.81
CA PHE A 24 0.93 -27.52 8.27
C PHE A 24 2.45 -27.30 8.20
N ASN A 25 2.95 -26.12 8.55
CA ASN A 25 4.38 -25.81 8.69
C ASN A 25 4.66 -24.48 9.43
N VAL A 26 3.65 -23.85 10.04
CA VAL A 26 3.83 -22.63 10.85
C VAL A 26 3.78 -23.04 12.30
N LEU A 27 4.93 -23.02 12.97
CA LEU A 27 5.03 -23.34 14.39
C LEU A 27 4.40 -22.21 15.21
N PRO A 28 3.34 -22.46 15.99
CA PRO A 28 2.78 -21.46 16.89
C PRO A 28 3.68 -21.21 18.11
N VAL A 29 4.66 -22.08 18.36
CA VAL A 29 5.64 -21.97 19.44
C VAL A 29 6.87 -21.20 18.92
N GLY A 30 7.38 -20.26 19.71
CA GLY A 30 8.52 -19.44 19.33
C GLY A 30 8.18 -18.28 18.38
N LEU A 31 6.90 -17.89 18.31
CA LEU A 31 6.48 -16.70 17.57
C LEU A 31 7.16 -15.45 18.16
N ARG A 32 7.79 -14.67 17.29
CA ARG A 32 8.30 -13.35 17.66
C ARG A 32 7.17 -12.35 17.51
N SER A 33 6.84 -11.68 18.62
CA SER A 33 5.87 -10.60 18.65
C SER A 33 6.60 -9.26 18.56
N PHE A 34 6.15 -8.37 17.68
CA PHE A 34 6.58 -6.98 17.66
C PHE A 34 5.41 -6.11 18.09
N SER A 35 5.68 -5.07 18.86
CA SER A 35 4.67 -4.11 19.32
C SER A 35 5.20 -2.70 19.14
N GLY A 36 4.30 -1.77 18.82
CA GLY A 36 4.62 -0.35 18.67
C GLY A 36 3.87 0.52 19.67
N PRO A 37 4.05 1.85 19.59
CA PRO A 37 3.40 2.78 20.51
C PRO A 37 1.86 2.67 20.47
N PRO A 38 1.16 2.82 21.61
CA PRO A 38 -0.29 2.80 21.66
C PRO A 38 -0.93 3.81 20.70
N GLY A 39 -2.00 3.41 20.01
CA GLY A 39 -2.74 4.28 19.08
C GLY A 39 -2.04 4.56 17.73
N SER A 40 -0.78 4.15 17.55
CA SER A 40 -0.03 4.38 16.31
C SER A 40 -0.51 3.55 15.11
N GLN A 41 -1.38 2.56 15.35
CA GLN A 41 -1.77 1.54 14.38
C GLN A 41 -0.57 0.72 13.86
N PHE A 42 0.42 0.47 14.72
CA PHE A 42 1.54 -0.42 14.42
C PHE A 42 1.05 -1.79 13.97
N GLY A 43 1.54 -2.26 12.82
CA GLY A 43 1.09 -3.50 12.19
C GLY A 43 0.01 -3.31 11.14
N PHE A 44 -0.39 -2.06 10.84
CA PHE A 44 -1.36 -1.76 9.77
C PHE A 44 -0.90 -2.32 8.41
N SER A 45 0.39 -2.23 8.14
CA SER A 45 1.04 -2.88 6.99
C SER A 45 2.37 -3.49 7.43
N VAL A 46 2.76 -4.59 6.79
CA VAL A 46 3.98 -5.33 7.12
C VAL A 46 4.66 -5.82 5.83
N ALA A 47 5.99 -5.81 5.81
CA ALA A 47 6.76 -6.38 4.72
C ALA A 47 8.05 -7.02 5.24
N LEU A 48 8.51 -8.06 4.54
CA LEU A 48 9.85 -8.61 4.71
C LEU A 48 10.76 -7.94 3.68
N TRP A 49 11.85 -7.34 4.14
CA TRP A 49 12.76 -6.61 3.27
C TRP A 49 14.21 -7.04 3.51
N LYS A 50 14.97 -7.11 2.42
CA LYS A 50 16.40 -7.40 2.41
C LYS A 50 17.10 -6.23 1.72
N ASP A 51 17.86 -5.45 2.50
CA ASP A 51 18.55 -4.27 1.97
C ASP A 51 19.73 -4.64 1.05
N VAL A 52 20.39 -3.62 0.48
CA VAL A 52 21.60 -3.79 -0.36
C VAL A 52 22.78 -4.44 0.34
N LYS A 53 22.80 -4.42 1.68
CA LYS A 53 23.79 -5.12 2.52
C LYS A 53 23.33 -6.52 2.90
N ASN A 54 22.24 -7.00 2.30
CA ASN A 54 21.64 -8.30 2.55
C ASN A 54 21.09 -8.49 3.98
N VAL A 55 20.88 -7.41 4.74
CA VAL A 55 20.31 -7.45 6.08
C VAL A 55 18.80 -7.63 5.97
N LYS A 56 18.29 -8.72 6.56
CA LYS A 56 16.87 -9.05 6.61
C LYS A 56 16.20 -8.26 7.73
N ARG A 57 15.09 -7.59 7.41
CA ARG A 57 14.28 -6.85 8.38
C ARG A 57 12.81 -7.15 8.19
N VAL A 58 12.07 -7.07 9.29
CA VAL A 58 10.62 -6.90 9.24
C VAL A 58 10.36 -5.40 9.24
N VAL A 59 9.68 -4.90 8.23
CA VAL A 59 9.27 -3.49 8.17
C VAL A 59 7.80 -3.41 8.55
N VAL A 60 7.50 -2.55 9.53
CA VAL A 60 6.14 -2.41 10.05
C VAL A 60 5.66 -0.97 9.91
N GLY A 61 4.51 -0.78 9.27
CA GLY A 61 3.86 0.49 9.09
C GLY A 61 2.97 0.82 10.28
N ALA A 62 2.96 2.10 10.67
CA ALA A 62 2.15 2.65 11.74
C ALA A 62 1.61 4.03 11.30
N PRO A 63 0.52 4.08 10.52
CA PRO A 63 0.04 5.30 9.87
C PRO A 63 -0.42 6.42 10.81
N SER A 64 -0.63 6.13 12.09
CA SER A 64 -0.94 7.13 13.13
C SER A 64 0.22 7.33 14.11
N GLY A 65 1.41 6.84 13.77
CA GLY A 65 2.63 7.03 14.56
C GLY A 65 3.03 8.50 14.67
N ASN A 66 3.46 8.90 15.86
CA ASN A 66 3.94 10.26 16.09
C ASN A 66 5.33 10.47 15.50
N GLN A 67 5.52 11.61 14.84
CA GLN A 67 6.79 12.08 14.33
C GLN A 67 7.00 13.54 14.75
N THR A 68 8.25 13.90 15.02
CA THR A 68 8.61 15.30 15.24
C THR A 68 8.99 15.92 13.91
N TRP A 69 8.24 16.94 13.50
CA TRP A 69 8.51 17.70 12.28
C TRP A 69 8.36 19.20 12.60
N ALA A 70 9.36 20.00 12.21
CA ALA A 70 9.39 21.43 12.49
C ALA A 70 9.21 21.78 14.00
N ASN A 71 9.84 20.99 14.88
CA ASN A 71 9.74 21.10 16.35
C ASN A 71 8.34 20.88 16.93
N ILE A 72 7.42 20.28 16.17
CA ILE A 72 6.08 19.93 16.63
C ILE A 72 5.87 18.43 16.41
N THR A 73 5.25 17.76 17.38
CA THR A 73 4.89 16.35 17.25
C THR A 73 3.50 16.22 16.66
N PHE A 74 3.38 15.51 15.53
CA PHE A 74 2.11 15.20 14.87
C PHE A 74 2.00 13.69 14.60
N PRO A 75 0.78 13.12 14.49
CA PRO A 75 0.55 11.74 14.07
C PRO A 75 0.73 11.58 12.55
N LEU A 76 1.92 11.91 12.03
CA LEU A 76 2.22 11.88 10.60
C LEU A 76 2.23 10.46 10.02
N GLY A 77 2.39 9.46 10.88
CA GLY A 77 2.67 8.07 10.53
C GLY A 77 4.16 7.77 10.60
N ALA A 78 4.51 6.49 10.67
CA ALA A 78 5.87 6.01 10.75
C ALA A 78 6.02 4.64 10.08
N ALA A 79 7.25 4.31 9.69
CA ALA A 79 7.66 2.94 9.43
C ALA A 79 8.76 2.55 10.41
N TYR A 80 8.70 1.32 10.90
CA TYR A 80 9.63 0.73 11.85
C TYR A 80 10.43 -0.36 11.17
N LEU A 81 11.74 -0.37 11.41
CA LEU A 81 12.65 -1.43 11.02
C LEU A 81 12.87 -2.32 12.25
N CYS A 82 12.43 -3.57 12.15
CA CYS A 82 12.53 -4.55 13.22
C CYS A 82 13.51 -5.65 12.83
N GLU A 83 14.36 -6.04 13.77
CA GLU A 83 15.34 -7.10 13.54
C GLU A 83 14.72 -8.48 13.80
N PRO A 84 14.69 -9.37 12.80
CA PRO A 84 14.16 -10.72 12.97
C PRO A 84 15.11 -11.62 13.79
N HIS A 85 16.39 -11.26 13.89
CA HIS A 85 17.44 -12.05 14.51
C HIS A 85 18.18 -11.24 15.59
N LEU A 86 17.70 -11.31 16.82
CA LEU A 86 18.57 -11.28 17.98
C LEU A 86 18.43 -12.65 18.65
N GLY A 87 19.48 -13.44 18.55
CA GLY A 87 19.68 -14.65 19.31
C GLY A 87 20.90 -14.47 20.19
N THR A 88 20.70 -14.73 21.48
CA THR A 88 21.69 -15.26 22.43
C THR A 88 22.95 -14.41 22.66
N THR A 89 22.92 -13.56 23.68
CA THR A 89 23.83 -13.84 24.80
C THR A 89 23.01 -14.66 25.78
N ASP A 90 23.57 -15.79 26.19
CA ASP A 90 23.11 -16.59 27.30
C ASP A 90 22.85 -15.67 28.50
N ASP A 91 21.60 -15.45 28.85
CA ASP A 91 21.19 -15.12 30.21
C ASP A 91 19.72 -15.52 30.33
N ASP A 92 19.49 -16.37 31.32
CA ASP A 92 18.20 -16.82 31.80
C ASP A 92 17.25 -15.64 32.03
N ASP A 93 16.07 -15.67 31.40
CA ASP A 93 14.84 -15.62 32.21
C ASP A 93 13.61 -15.98 31.37
N ASP A 94 13.00 -17.06 31.83
CA ASP A 94 11.70 -17.56 31.46
C ASP A 94 10.62 -16.61 32.01
N GLN A 95 10.25 -15.58 31.23
CA GLN A 95 8.97 -14.87 31.32
C GLN A 95 8.74 -13.89 30.16
N GLY A 96 7.97 -14.31 29.15
CA GLY A 96 7.35 -13.42 28.16
C GLY A 96 8.18 -13.18 26.90
N GLY A 97 7.63 -13.56 25.74
CA GLY A 97 8.32 -13.51 24.44
C GLY A 97 8.96 -12.16 24.11
N GLY A 98 10.29 -12.10 24.20
CA GLY A 98 11.10 -10.95 23.82
C GLY A 98 10.96 -10.66 22.33
N GLY A 99 10.19 -9.63 22.00
CA GLY A 99 10.16 -9.04 20.67
C GLY A 99 11.52 -8.47 20.30
N GLY A 100 11.99 -8.69 19.08
CA GLY A 100 13.19 -8.01 18.59
C GLY A 100 12.99 -6.49 18.60
N ALA A 101 14.06 -5.72 18.78
CA ALA A 101 13.97 -4.26 18.81
C ALA A 101 13.46 -3.72 17.46
N CYS A 102 12.50 -2.79 17.52
CA CYS A 102 11.99 -2.05 16.37
C CYS A 102 12.40 -0.58 16.52
N HIS A 103 13.03 -0.02 15.49
CA HIS A 103 13.43 1.38 15.45
C HIS A 103 12.64 2.11 14.38
N VAL A 104 12.16 3.32 14.70
CA VAL A 104 11.57 4.21 13.70
C VAL A 104 12.62 4.49 12.62
N GLN A 105 12.23 4.45 11.35
CA GLN A 105 13.08 4.91 10.26
C GLN A 105 13.10 6.45 10.24
N PRO A 106 14.20 7.11 10.67
CA PRO A 106 14.24 8.57 10.81
C PRO A 106 14.21 9.32 9.48
N ASN A 107 14.61 8.69 8.39
CA ASN A 107 14.74 9.36 7.09
C ASN A 107 13.43 9.48 6.30
N LEU A 108 12.29 9.11 6.91
CA LEU A 108 10.96 9.21 6.32
C LEU A 108 10.18 10.39 6.92
N THR A 109 10.70 11.60 6.73
CA THR A 109 10.03 12.83 7.18
C THR A 109 9.69 13.71 5.99
N PRO A 110 8.61 14.51 6.07
CA PRO A 110 8.32 15.52 5.05
C PRO A 110 9.52 16.44 4.83
N GLU A 111 9.63 16.96 3.61
CA GLU A 111 10.65 17.95 3.26
C GLU A 111 10.61 19.13 4.25
N ASN A 112 11.78 19.49 4.77
CA ASN A 112 11.92 20.58 5.73
C ASN A 112 12.27 21.90 5.03
N ASP A 113 11.54 22.24 3.96
CA ASP A 113 11.65 23.56 3.34
C ASP A 113 10.89 24.59 4.20
N SER A 114 11.63 25.55 4.75
CA SER A 114 11.11 26.59 5.64
C SER A 114 9.87 27.33 5.12
N ILE A 115 9.76 27.57 3.81
CA ILE A 115 8.61 28.29 3.23
C ILE A 115 7.40 27.37 3.13
N TYR A 116 7.62 26.15 2.64
CA TYR A 116 6.59 25.13 2.49
C TYR A 116 6.01 24.72 3.85
N THR A 117 6.88 24.37 4.79
CA THR A 117 6.54 23.99 6.16
C THR A 117 5.71 25.07 6.85
N ARG A 118 6.13 26.34 6.75
CA ARG A 118 5.40 27.45 7.37
C ARG A 118 3.98 27.59 6.84
N ARG A 119 3.79 27.45 5.51
CA ARG A 119 2.47 27.52 4.88
C ARG A 119 1.60 26.32 5.21
N LEU A 120 2.16 25.11 5.18
CA LEU A 120 1.43 23.91 5.59
C LEU A 120 0.95 24.03 7.04
N LEU A 121 1.81 24.47 7.96
CA LEU A 121 1.44 24.63 9.36
C LEU A 121 0.43 25.77 9.59
N SER A 122 0.42 26.81 8.77
CA SER A 122 -0.58 27.89 8.93
C SER A 122 -1.98 27.46 8.49
N PHE A 123 -2.10 26.62 7.46
CA PHE A 123 -3.40 26.28 6.86
C PHE A 123 -3.89 24.85 7.16
N TYR A 124 -2.97 23.91 7.43
CA TYR A 124 -3.26 22.47 7.49
C TYR A 124 -2.94 21.82 8.82
N ARG A 125 -2.52 22.61 9.82
CA ARG A 125 -2.15 22.09 11.15
C ARG A 125 -3.25 21.26 11.79
N TYR A 126 -4.49 21.76 11.81
CA TYR A 126 -5.62 21.01 12.37
C TYR A 126 -5.77 19.62 11.71
N THR A 127 -5.64 19.55 10.39
CA THR A 127 -5.72 18.29 9.66
C THR A 127 -4.55 17.36 9.98
N LEU A 128 -3.33 17.89 10.09
CA LEU A 128 -2.17 17.10 10.51
C LEU A 128 -2.30 16.57 11.95
N GLU A 129 -2.88 17.35 12.87
CA GLU A 129 -3.10 16.95 14.26
C GLU A 129 -4.15 15.84 14.42
N HIS A 130 -5.20 15.85 13.60
CA HIS A 130 -6.33 14.92 13.75
C HIS A 130 -6.28 13.73 12.78
N TYR A 131 -5.78 13.95 11.57
CA TYR A 131 -5.80 12.95 10.51
C TYR A 131 -4.40 12.52 10.09
N GLY A 132 -3.38 13.35 10.29
CA GLY A 132 -2.01 13.02 9.87
C GLY A 132 -1.87 12.82 8.36
N MET A 133 -0.78 12.17 7.95
CA MET A 133 -0.51 11.89 6.52
C MET A 133 -0.53 10.40 6.18
N ALA A 134 -0.76 9.54 7.19
CA ALA A 134 -0.76 8.09 7.04
C ALA A 134 0.54 7.52 6.47
N LEU A 135 1.70 8.06 6.86
CA LEU A 135 2.98 7.47 6.46
C LEU A 135 3.11 6.04 7.02
N GLY A 136 3.43 5.08 6.16
CA GLY A 136 3.46 3.66 6.53
C GLY A 136 2.09 2.99 6.42
N GLN A 137 1.10 3.63 5.78
CA GLN A 137 -0.16 2.95 5.47
C GLN A 137 0.04 1.80 4.49
N THR A 138 0.93 1.99 3.51
CA THR A 138 1.22 0.99 2.49
C THR A 138 2.71 0.74 2.42
N LEU A 139 3.08 -0.54 2.49
CA LEU A 139 4.45 -1.03 2.43
C LEU A 139 4.56 -2.07 1.31
N VAL A 140 5.60 -1.96 0.49
CA VAL A 140 5.91 -2.97 -0.52
C VAL A 140 7.41 -3.18 -0.56
N ALA A 141 7.86 -4.42 -0.41
CA ALA A 141 9.24 -4.81 -0.64
C ALA A 141 9.31 -5.60 -1.95
N GLU A 142 10.24 -5.26 -2.84
CA GLU A 142 10.53 -6.11 -4.00
C GLU A 142 11.16 -7.43 -3.55
N LYS A 143 10.93 -8.50 -4.32
CA LYS A 143 11.50 -9.83 -4.09
C LYS A 143 12.93 -9.89 -4.62
N GLY A 144 13.85 -10.53 -3.88
CA GLY A 144 15.24 -10.70 -4.29
C GLY A 144 16.26 -10.18 -3.27
N GLU A 145 17.52 -10.03 -3.70
CA GLU A 145 18.60 -9.44 -2.92
C GLU A 145 18.78 -7.96 -3.26
N GLY A 146 19.10 -7.14 -2.25
CA GLY A 146 19.31 -5.70 -2.45
C GLY A 146 18.08 -4.97 -2.99
N THR A 147 16.90 -5.32 -2.50
CA THR A 147 15.65 -4.92 -3.12
C THR A 147 15.18 -3.55 -2.66
N LYS A 148 14.31 -2.92 -3.46
CA LYS A 148 13.68 -1.65 -3.08
C LYS A 148 12.56 -1.92 -2.07
N MET A 149 12.49 -1.06 -1.06
CA MET A 149 11.36 -0.94 -0.16
C MET A 149 10.63 0.37 -0.44
N MET A 150 9.32 0.31 -0.51
CA MET A 150 8.44 1.47 -0.65
C MET A 150 7.62 1.68 0.61
N VAL A 151 7.58 2.93 1.06
CA VAL A 151 6.77 3.37 2.19
C VAL A 151 5.92 4.54 1.77
N CYS A 152 4.60 4.38 1.77
CA CYS A 152 3.70 5.40 1.23
C CYS A 152 2.92 6.14 2.31
N SER A 153 2.56 7.37 1.95
CA SER A 153 1.77 8.31 2.73
C SER A 153 0.67 8.84 1.82
N PRO A 154 -0.48 8.15 1.70
CA PRO A 154 -1.53 8.53 0.76
C PRO A 154 -2.18 9.88 1.13
N ARG A 155 -2.15 10.29 2.40
CA ARG A 155 -2.66 11.59 2.85
C ARG A 155 -1.57 12.67 2.87
N TYR A 156 -0.46 12.48 2.17
CA TYR A 156 0.56 13.51 2.07
C TYR A 156 -0.02 14.76 1.40
N PRO A 157 0.02 15.92 2.07
CA PRO A 157 -0.49 17.17 1.54
C PRO A 157 0.48 17.71 0.50
N GLU A 158 -0.04 18.19 -0.61
CA GLU A 158 0.69 18.91 -1.65
C GLU A 158 0.13 20.32 -1.77
N TYR A 159 1.00 21.32 -1.71
CA TYR A 159 0.61 22.72 -1.89
C TYR A 159 0.43 23.04 -3.37
N PHE A 160 -0.69 23.70 -3.70
CA PHE A 160 -0.95 24.24 -5.02
C PHE A 160 -1.16 25.75 -4.98
N ARG A 161 -0.94 26.43 -6.11
CA ARG A 161 -1.16 27.88 -6.29
C ARG A 161 -2.55 28.28 -5.73
N ASP A 162 -2.65 29.50 -5.19
CA ASP A 162 -3.85 30.08 -4.57
C ASP A 162 -4.27 29.53 -3.19
N ASN A 163 -3.31 29.07 -2.37
CA ASN A 163 -3.53 28.57 -0.99
C ASN A 163 -4.37 27.28 -0.89
N TYR A 164 -4.45 26.48 -1.96
CA TYR A 164 -5.13 25.18 -1.91
C TYR A 164 -4.16 24.05 -1.57
N ILE A 165 -4.51 23.26 -0.55
CA ILE A 165 -3.78 22.05 -0.17
C ILE A 165 -4.66 20.85 -0.50
N VAL A 166 -4.10 19.88 -1.21
CA VAL A 166 -4.79 18.62 -1.52
C VAL A 166 -4.00 17.44 -1.00
N ASN A 167 -4.69 16.34 -0.69
CA ASN A 167 -4.03 15.09 -0.38
C ASN A 167 -3.70 14.36 -1.69
N ASN A 168 -2.52 14.66 -2.23
CA ASN A 168 -2.01 14.03 -3.45
C ASN A 168 -1.40 12.66 -3.13
N GLY A 169 -0.79 12.54 -1.96
CA GLY A 169 -0.06 11.34 -1.57
C GLY A 169 1.33 11.24 -2.19
N MET A 170 2.19 10.44 -1.58
CA MET A 170 3.54 10.17 -2.06
C MET A 170 4.06 8.84 -1.52
N CYS A 171 5.19 8.39 -2.05
CA CYS A 171 5.94 7.27 -1.51
C CYS A 171 7.41 7.62 -1.35
N TYR A 172 8.05 7.00 -0.37
CA TYR A 172 9.50 6.93 -0.26
C TYR A 172 9.97 5.59 -0.79
N VAL A 173 11.09 5.60 -1.51
CA VAL A 173 11.77 4.42 -2.02
C VAL A 173 13.14 4.36 -1.37
N MET A 174 13.50 3.21 -0.81
CA MET A 174 14.80 3.01 -0.20
C MET A 174 15.37 1.64 -0.55
N GLN A 175 16.67 1.59 -0.81
CA GLN A 175 17.45 0.35 -0.99
C GLN A 175 18.40 0.11 0.19
N ASP A 176 18.76 1.18 0.89
CA ASP A 176 19.45 1.19 2.18
C ASP A 176 18.65 2.11 3.14
N PRO A 177 18.55 1.81 4.45
CA PRO A 177 17.87 2.69 5.39
C PRO A 177 18.37 4.15 5.41
N THR A 178 19.61 4.40 4.96
CA THR A 178 20.22 5.72 4.89
C THR A 178 20.03 6.42 3.55
N ASP A 179 19.64 5.68 2.50
CA ASP A 179 19.41 6.21 1.15
C ASP A 179 17.93 6.14 0.79
N VAL A 180 17.27 7.29 0.92
CA VAL A 180 15.82 7.43 0.76
C VAL A 180 15.52 8.47 -0.30
N ALA A 181 14.75 8.07 -1.32
CA ALA A 181 14.27 8.95 -2.36
C ALA A 181 12.74 9.11 -2.29
N ALA A 182 12.25 10.33 -2.41
CA ALA A 182 10.82 10.60 -2.54
C ALA A 182 10.36 10.40 -3.99
N VAL A 183 9.25 9.67 -4.17
CA VAL A 183 8.52 9.55 -5.44
C VAL A 183 7.15 10.20 -5.25
N LYS A 184 6.98 11.37 -5.86
CA LYS A 184 5.74 12.13 -5.84
C LYS A 184 5.04 12.03 -7.20
N PRO A 185 3.76 11.66 -7.24
CA PRO A 185 2.99 11.73 -8.48
C PRO A 185 2.84 13.19 -8.91
N PRO A 186 2.88 13.48 -10.22
CA PRO A 186 2.66 14.82 -10.73
C PRO A 186 1.28 15.30 -10.30
N TYR A 187 1.23 16.52 -9.77
CA TYR A 187 -0.04 17.16 -9.50
C TYR A 187 -0.76 17.49 -10.81
N ASN A 188 -2.03 17.14 -10.89
CA ASN A 188 -2.95 17.63 -11.92
C ASN A 188 -4.19 18.16 -11.23
N LYS A 189 -4.58 19.40 -11.56
CA LYS A 189 -5.77 20.06 -10.98
C LYS A 189 -7.05 19.23 -11.17
N ALA A 190 -7.12 18.43 -12.23
CA ALA A 190 -8.23 17.53 -12.46
C ALA A 190 -8.32 16.42 -11.39
N PHE A 191 -7.20 15.90 -10.89
CA PHE A 191 -7.20 14.79 -9.92
C PHE A 191 -7.75 15.20 -8.55
N LYS A 192 -7.65 16.49 -8.18
CA LYS A 192 -8.01 16.99 -6.85
C LYS A 192 -7.26 16.18 -5.77
N THR A 193 -7.98 15.58 -4.82
CA THR A 193 -7.43 14.63 -3.85
C THR A 193 -7.36 13.26 -4.49
N SER A 194 -6.15 12.77 -4.78
CA SER A 194 -5.94 11.44 -5.40
C SER A 194 -5.73 10.34 -4.37
N LEU A 195 -5.11 10.66 -3.23
CA LEU A 195 -4.58 9.69 -2.28
C LEU A 195 -3.63 8.66 -2.93
N THR A 196 -2.80 9.11 -3.87
CA THR A 196 -1.89 8.22 -4.58
C THR A 196 -0.87 7.60 -3.62
N GLY A 197 -0.60 6.30 -3.81
CA GLY A 197 0.15 5.50 -2.84
C GLY A 197 -0.76 4.80 -1.82
N TYR A 198 -2.08 4.88 -2.00
CA TYR A 198 -3.04 4.07 -1.26
C TYR A 198 -2.79 2.58 -1.49
N SER A 199 -2.50 2.21 -2.75
CA SER A 199 -1.93 0.90 -3.10
C SER A 199 -0.70 1.11 -3.97
N VAL A 200 0.26 0.20 -3.87
CA VAL A 200 1.51 0.24 -4.63
C VAL A 200 1.93 -1.16 -5.04
N ALA A 201 2.57 -1.26 -6.19
CA ALA A 201 3.30 -2.44 -6.63
C ALA A 201 4.58 -2.00 -7.35
N SER A 202 5.63 -2.81 -7.29
CA SER A 202 6.87 -2.54 -8.01
C SER A 202 7.50 -3.81 -8.53
N ALA A 203 8.10 -3.68 -9.70
CA ALA A 203 8.85 -4.72 -10.38
C ALA A 203 9.78 -4.05 -11.39
N GLU A 204 11.00 -4.57 -11.47
CA GLU A 204 12.03 -4.04 -12.37
C GLU A 204 12.32 -2.55 -12.05
N ASP A 205 12.11 -1.64 -12.99
CA ASP A 205 12.27 -0.18 -12.80
C ASP A 205 10.94 0.56 -12.62
N ASN A 206 9.83 -0.18 -12.52
CA ASN A 206 8.47 0.38 -12.49
C ASN A 206 7.94 0.42 -11.05
N ILE A 207 7.34 1.55 -10.70
CA ILE A 207 6.58 1.74 -9.47
C ILE A 207 5.17 2.15 -9.88
N VAL A 208 4.21 1.29 -9.60
CA VAL A 208 2.81 1.51 -9.92
C VAL A 208 2.10 1.94 -8.64
N MET A 209 1.40 3.07 -8.69
CA MET A 209 0.67 3.62 -7.55
C MET A 209 -0.81 3.80 -7.91
N GLY A 210 -1.68 3.30 -7.05
CA GLY A 210 -3.12 3.54 -7.10
C GLY A 210 -3.52 4.78 -6.30
N GLY A 211 -4.46 5.55 -6.84
CA GLY A 211 -5.02 6.76 -6.23
C GLY A 211 -6.54 6.75 -6.33
N PRO A 212 -7.25 6.00 -5.46
CA PRO A 212 -8.67 5.71 -5.61
C PRO A 212 -9.60 6.92 -5.48
N MET A 213 -9.13 8.02 -4.87
CA MET A 213 -9.96 9.21 -4.66
C MET A 213 -9.86 10.22 -5.80
N ALA A 214 -8.92 10.02 -6.73
CA ALA A 214 -8.75 10.94 -7.83
C ALA A 214 -10.06 11.07 -8.60
N ILE A 215 -10.31 12.27 -9.12
CA ILE A 215 -11.44 12.49 -10.03
C ILE A 215 -12.79 12.17 -9.37
N HIS A 216 -13.11 12.80 -8.24
CA HIS A 216 -14.39 12.51 -7.57
C HIS A 216 -14.59 11.00 -7.32
N GLY A 217 -13.51 10.29 -6.99
CA GLY A 217 -13.57 8.85 -6.77
C GLY A 217 -13.63 7.98 -8.02
N CYS A 218 -13.35 8.45 -9.24
CA CYS A 218 -13.04 7.49 -10.32
C CYS A 218 -11.86 6.61 -9.93
N GLY A 219 -10.90 7.22 -9.25
CA GLY A 219 -9.58 6.66 -9.01
C GLY A 219 -8.64 6.87 -10.18
N LEU A 220 -7.41 6.39 -10.06
CA LEU A 220 -6.41 6.34 -11.12
C LEU A 220 -5.31 5.36 -10.77
N VAL A 221 -4.51 5.00 -11.77
CA VAL A 221 -3.25 4.30 -11.60
C VAL A 221 -2.17 5.07 -12.35
N ILE A 222 -1.02 5.22 -11.72
CA ILE A 222 0.16 5.88 -12.25
C ILE A 222 1.29 4.87 -12.30
N ASN A 223 2.05 4.87 -13.39
CA ASN A 223 3.33 4.19 -13.45
C ASN A 223 4.49 5.22 -13.40
N CYS A 224 5.44 4.99 -12.52
CA CYS A 224 6.67 5.76 -12.40
C CYS A 224 7.87 4.92 -12.77
N VAL A 225 8.67 5.40 -13.70
CA VAL A 225 9.87 4.73 -14.20
C VAL A 225 11.07 5.58 -13.82
N LYS A 226 12.01 5.01 -13.06
CA LYS A 226 13.23 5.72 -12.60
C LYS A 226 12.92 7.08 -11.95
N GLY A 227 11.90 7.10 -11.08
CA GLY A 227 11.46 8.30 -10.37
C GLY A 227 10.63 9.30 -11.18
N ARG A 228 10.44 9.08 -12.49
CA ARG A 228 9.57 9.92 -13.34
C ARG A 228 8.22 9.26 -13.52
N CYS A 229 7.19 9.91 -13.02
CA CYS A 229 5.81 9.43 -13.10
C CYS A 229 5.15 9.85 -14.42
N GLY A 230 4.67 8.85 -15.17
CA GLY A 230 4.05 8.96 -16.50
C GLY A 230 2.56 8.61 -16.49
N PRO A 231 1.95 8.31 -17.66
CA PRO A 231 0.52 8.53 -17.89
C PRO A 231 -0.40 7.71 -16.98
N PHE A 232 -1.63 8.23 -16.87
CA PHE A 232 -2.68 7.78 -15.95
C PHE A 232 -3.72 6.95 -16.68
N THR A 233 -4.36 6.01 -15.99
CA THR A 233 -5.40 5.13 -16.56
C THR A 233 -6.74 5.79 -16.84
N THR A 234 -7.13 6.83 -16.10
CA THR A 234 -8.52 7.29 -16.10
C THR A 234 -8.80 8.42 -17.07
N LYS A 235 -9.54 8.09 -18.13
CA LYS A 235 -10.14 9.06 -19.05
C LYS A 235 -10.94 10.13 -18.29
N PHE A 236 -10.36 11.31 -18.15
CA PHE A 236 -11.16 12.52 -18.10
C PHE A 236 -11.41 12.95 -19.52
N GLU A 237 -12.67 12.99 -19.90
CA GLU A 237 -13.05 13.93 -20.93
C GLU A 237 -13.07 15.31 -20.28
N THR A 238 -11.91 15.98 -20.21
CA THR A 238 -11.94 17.44 -20.18
C THR A 238 -12.65 17.82 -21.46
N GLY A 239 -13.89 18.33 -21.30
CA GLY A 239 -14.60 18.95 -22.40
C GLY A 239 -13.62 19.84 -23.14
N ASN A 240 -13.61 19.68 -24.46
CA ASN A 240 -12.85 20.53 -25.37
C ASN A 240 -12.94 21.98 -24.86
N THR A 241 -11.81 22.60 -24.54
CA THR A 241 -11.76 23.97 -23.99
C THR A 241 -12.37 25.01 -24.92
N ASP A 242 -12.75 24.61 -26.15
CA ASP A 242 -13.13 25.55 -27.18
C ASP A 242 -14.61 25.58 -27.53
N LYS A 243 -15.49 24.73 -26.99
CA LYS A 243 -16.93 24.82 -27.32
C LYS A 243 -17.85 24.50 -26.15
N GLU A 244 -18.61 25.52 -25.74
CA GLU A 244 -19.85 25.44 -24.98
C GLU A 244 -20.81 24.43 -25.61
N THR A 245 -20.73 23.17 -25.20
CA THR A 245 -21.85 22.24 -25.31
C THR A 245 -21.71 21.22 -24.20
N ILE A 246 -22.26 21.55 -23.03
CA ILE A 246 -22.39 20.67 -21.87
C ILE A 246 -23.46 19.63 -22.22
N SER A 247 -23.11 18.62 -23.01
CA SER A 247 -23.94 17.44 -23.21
C SER A 247 -23.25 16.21 -22.60
N LYS A 248 -23.69 15.90 -21.37
CA LYS A 248 -23.67 14.59 -20.70
C LYS A 248 -22.57 13.60 -21.13
N LYS A 249 -21.32 13.84 -20.73
CA LYS A 249 -20.34 12.77 -20.58
C LYS A 249 -20.38 12.25 -19.16
N LYS A 250 -20.72 10.97 -19.02
CA LYS A 250 -20.85 10.28 -17.73
C LYS A 250 -19.48 10.28 -17.07
N ALA A 251 -19.25 11.22 -16.16
CA ALA A 251 -18.14 11.15 -15.23
C ALA A 251 -18.21 9.77 -14.56
N CYS A 252 -17.13 9.00 -14.62
CA CYS A 252 -16.95 8.00 -13.58
C CYS A 252 -17.03 8.76 -12.24
N SER A 253 -17.74 8.21 -11.28
CA SER A 253 -17.78 8.71 -9.91
C SER A 253 -17.79 7.48 -9.06
N ASP A 254 -17.01 7.52 -7.99
CA ASP A 254 -17.02 6.48 -6.96
C ASP A 254 -16.72 5.07 -7.46
N THR A 255 -15.89 4.89 -8.49
CA THR A 255 -15.41 3.56 -8.92
C THR A 255 -14.18 3.08 -8.14
N TYR A 256 -13.40 4.01 -7.60
CA TYR A 256 -12.18 3.80 -6.81
C TYR A 256 -11.11 2.96 -7.51
N GLN A 257 -10.84 3.24 -8.79
CA GLN A 257 -9.75 2.62 -9.52
C GLN A 257 -8.40 2.84 -8.84
N GLY A 258 -7.59 1.79 -8.74
CA GLY A 258 -6.34 1.83 -7.99
C GLY A 258 -6.56 1.65 -6.48
N TRP A 259 -7.71 1.09 -6.08
CA TRP A 259 -7.91 0.64 -4.71
C TRP A 259 -6.85 -0.39 -4.30
N ALA A 260 -6.64 -1.39 -5.14
CA ALA A 260 -5.49 -2.29 -5.11
C ALA A 260 -4.84 -2.34 -6.49
N VAL A 261 -3.51 -2.46 -6.51
CA VAL A 261 -2.73 -2.62 -7.74
C VAL A 261 -1.77 -3.79 -7.58
N GLN A 262 -1.48 -4.46 -8.69
CA GLN A 262 -0.44 -5.47 -8.76
C GLN A 262 0.31 -5.36 -10.08
N LEU A 263 1.60 -5.66 -10.05
CA LEU A 263 2.49 -5.59 -11.20
C LEU A 263 3.18 -6.93 -11.40
N ALA A 264 2.86 -7.63 -12.49
CA ALA A 264 3.42 -8.96 -12.75
C ALA A 264 3.34 -9.35 -14.23
N ARG A 265 4.03 -10.44 -14.58
CA ARG A 265 3.87 -11.14 -15.86
C ARG A 265 2.83 -12.22 -15.69
N PHE A 266 1.55 -11.84 -15.78
CA PHE A 266 0.43 -12.76 -15.57
C PHE A 266 0.47 -13.89 -16.61
N GLY A 267 0.40 -15.14 -16.15
CA GLY A 267 0.46 -16.33 -17.02
C GLY A 267 1.87 -16.83 -17.36
N GLY A 268 2.93 -16.20 -16.84
CA GLY A 268 4.30 -16.75 -16.87
C GLY A 268 5.38 -15.74 -17.30
N PRO A 269 6.67 -16.11 -17.17
CA PRO A 269 7.80 -15.20 -17.39
C PRO A 269 7.93 -14.65 -18.81
N SER A 270 7.41 -15.35 -19.81
CA SER A 270 7.41 -14.92 -21.22
C SER A 270 6.39 -13.83 -21.53
N ASN A 271 5.41 -13.62 -20.65
CA ASN A 271 4.34 -12.65 -20.88
C ASN A 271 4.82 -11.22 -20.57
N PRO A 272 4.22 -10.20 -21.20
CA PRO A 272 4.56 -8.82 -20.92
C PRO A 272 4.23 -8.45 -19.47
N LEU A 273 5.09 -7.61 -18.88
CA LEU A 273 4.79 -7.00 -17.59
C LEU A 273 3.51 -6.18 -17.71
N THR A 274 2.56 -6.44 -16.82
CA THR A 274 1.18 -5.94 -16.90
C THR A 274 0.75 -5.45 -15.53
N ILE A 275 -0.01 -4.37 -15.52
CA ILE A 275 -0.60 -3.77 -14.34
C ILE A 275 -2.01 -4.33 -14.17
N ALA A 276 -2.30 -4.97 -13.05
CA ALA A 276 -3.68 -5.21 -12.62
C ALA A 276 -4.10 -4.12 -11.65
N ALA A 277 -5.27 -3.54 -11.85
CA ALA A 277 -5.82 -2.52 -10.97
C ALA A 277 -7.30 -2.75 -10.71
N SER A 278 -7.69 -2.69 -9.44
CA SER A 278 -9.08 -2.89 -9.05
C SER A 278 -9.85 -1.59 -8.96
N SER A 279 -11.16 -1.71 -9.20
CA SER A 279 -12.16 -0.67 -9.00
C SER A 279 -13.37 -1.32 -8.31
N PRO A 280 -13.41 -1.40 -6.96
CA PRO A 280 -14.35 -2.24 -6.23
C PRO A 280 -15.82 -1.79 -6.32
N LYS A 281 -16.07 -0.58 -6.82
CA LYS A 281 -17.41 0.03 -6.88
C LYS A 281 -17.95 0.20 -8.31
N THR A 282 -17.38 -0.49 -9.29
CA THR A 282 -17.88 -0.43 -10.66
C THR A 282 -19.21 -1.19 -10.84
N ARG A 283 -19.99 -0.77 -11.85
CA ARG A 283 -21.24 -1.40 -12.35
C ARG A 283 -22.08 -2.07 -11.26
N ASN A 284 -22.98 -1.29 -10.65
CA ASN A 284 -23.86 -1.77 -9.57
C ASN A 284 -23.08 -2.33 -8.36
N TYR A 285 -21.92 -1.75 -8.04
CA TYR A 285 -21.06 -2.20 -6.92
C TYR A 285 -20.61 -3.66 -7.01
N LYS A 286 -20.56 -4.23 -8.21
CA LYS A 286 -20.01 -5.57 -8.41
C LYS A 286 -18.49 -5.59 -8.34
N GLY A 287 -17.86 -4.46 -8.66
CA GLY A 287 -16.41 -4.34 -8.71
C GLY A 287 -15.80 -4.96 -9.96
N GLN A 288 -14.58 -4.55 -10.30
CA GLN A 288 -13.83 -5.09 -11.43
C GLN A 288 -12.33 -5.03 -11.20
N ILE A 289 -11.60 -5.83 -11.97
CA ILE A 289 -10.14 -5.79 -12.10
C ILE A 289 -9.83 -5.52 -13.57
N SER A 290 -9.06 -4.47 -13.83
CA SER A 290 -8.65 -4.06 -15.16
C SER A 290 -7.15 -4.28 -15.35
N PHE A 291 -6.77 -4.86 -16.48
CA PHE A 291 -5.38 -5.15 -16.82
C PHE A 291 -4.88 -4.15 -17.86
N PHE A 292 -3.72 -3.53 -17.62
CA PHE A 292 -3.14 -2.52 -18.49
C PHE A 292 -1.68 -2.87 -18.82
N PRO A 293 -1.18 -2.50 -20.01
CA PRO A 293 0.25 -2.65 -20.27
C PRO A 293 1.04 -1.68 -19.40
N VAL A 294 2.27 -2.05 -19.03
CA VAL A 294 3.16 -1.18 -18.24
C VAL A 294 3.61 0.06 -19.01
N GLN A 295 3.86 -0.09 -20.31
CA GLN A 295 4.15 1.00 -21.22
C GLN A 295 2.83 1.66 -21.64
N MET A 296 2.16 2.26 -20.65
CA MET A 296 0.99 3.07 -20.91
C MET A 296 1.39 4.20 -21.84
N LYS A 297 0.78 4.24 -23.03
CA LYS A 297 0.63 5.50 -23.74
C LYS A 297 -0.49 6.27 -23.01
N SER A 298 -0.49 7.61 -23.06
CA SER A 298 -1.60 8.41 -22.50
C SER A 298 -2.96 7.76 -22.77
N TRP A 299 -3.86 7.66 -21.80
CA TRP A 299 -5.20 7.08 -21.95
C TRP A 299 -5.23 5.74 -22.70
N GLN A 300 -5.27 4.61 -21.99
CA GLN A 300 -5.36 3.31 -22.65
C GLN A 300 -6.50 2.47 -22.09
N ASP A 301 -7.31 1.92 -22.99
CA ASP A 301 -8.31 0.91 -22.63
C ASP A 301 -7.61 -0.31 -22.04
N PRO A 302 -8.22 -0.96 -21.03
CA PRO A 302 -7.64 -2.15 -20.44
C PRO A 302 -7.56 -3.27 -21.48
N LEU A 303 -6.46 -4.03 -21.45
CA LEU A 303 -6.25 -5.24 -22.24
C LEU A 303 -7.31 -6.30 -21.93
N HIS A 304 -7.69 -6.37 -20.66
CA HIS A 304 -8.65 -7.33 -20.14
C HIS A 304 -9.37 -6.76 -18.92
N VAL A 305 -10.61 -7.17 -18.70
CA VAL A 305 -11.41 -6.80 -17.52
C VAL A 305 -12.09 -8.04 -16.97
N ILE A 306 -11.97 -8.24 -15.67
CA ILE A 306 -12.69 -9.26 -14.91
C ILE A 306 -13.69 -8.53 -14.02
N GLU A 307 -14.95 -8.93 -14.04
CA GLU A 307 -16.02 -8.33 -13.23
C GLU A 307 -16.41 -9.27 -12.09
N GLY A 308 -16.79 -8.70 -10.94
CA GLY A 308 -17.37 -9.46 -9.85
C GLY A 308 -18.76 -9.97 -10.20
N GLU A 309 -19.13 -11.11 -9.64
CA GLU A 309 -20.44 -11.74 -9.90
C GLU A 309 -21.55 -11.09 -9.04
N GLU A 310 -21.23 -10.78 -7.79
CA GLU A 310 -22.16 -10.30 -6.78
C GLU A 310 -22.02 -8.81 -6.47
N THR A 311 -23.14 -8.17 -6.14
CA THR A 311 -23.19 -6.75 -5.77
C THR A 311 -22.78 -6.55 -4.31
N GLY A 312 -21.90 -5.59 -4.05
CA GLY A 312 -21.54 -5.16 -2.69
C GLY A 312 -20.43 -5.98 -2.02
N VAL A 313 -19.88 -6.99 -2.70
CA VAL A 313 -18.81 -7.86 -2.16
C VAL A 313 -17.41 -7.24 -2.27
N LEU A 314 -17.30 -6.01 -2.78
CA LEU A 314 -16.02 -5.30 -2.96
C LEU A 314 -14.99 -6.11 -3.77
N PHE A 315 -15.42 -6.75 -4.86
CA PHE A 315 -14.54 -7.53 -5.72
C PHE A 315 -13.33 -6.69 -6.17
N GLY A 316 -12.13 -7.24 -5.93
CA GLY A 316 -10.86 -6.53 -6.15
C GLY A 316 -10.37 -5.70 -4.95
N TYR A 317 -10.94 -5.86 -3.75
CA TYR A 317 -10.46 -5.19 -2.53
C TYR A 317 -8.96 -5.39 -2.28
N ALA A 318 -8.45 -6.60 -2.52
CA ALA A 318 -7.03 -6.93 -2.48
C ALA A 318 -6.65 -7.72 -3.73
N LEU A 319 -5.43 -7.51 -4.22
CA LEU A 319 -4.86 -8.24 -5.34
C LEU A 319 -3.54 -8.87 -4.90
N ALA A 320 -3.26 -10.06 -5.42
CA ALA A 320 -1.99 -10.73 -5.24
C ALA A 320 -1.63 -11.48 -6.52
N SER A 321 -0.33 -11.60 -6.80
CA SER A 321 0.19 -12.51 -7.82
C SER A 321 1.39 -13.28 -7.27
N PRO A 322 1.67 -14.47 -7.82
CA PRO A 322 2.92 -15.19 -7.55
C PRO A 322 4.14 -14.36 -7.93
#